data_AF-A0A2V9QY04-F1
#
_entry.id   AF-A0A2V9QY04-F1
#
_cell.length_a   1.000
_cell.length_b   1.000
_cell.length_c   1.000
_cell.angle_alpha   90.00
_cell.angle_beta   90.00
_cell.angle_gamma   90.00
#
_symmetry.space_group_name_H-M   'P 1'
#
loop_
_entity.id
_entity.type
_entity.pdbx_description
1 polymer ?
#
loop_
_entity_poly.entity_id
_entity_poly.type
_entity_poly.pdbx_seq_one_letter_code
_entity_poly.pdbx_strand_id
1 'polypeptide(L)'
;MDKATLVKSDLETEGRVLEALRRARIPVTLCDWDYVPEIEEWQLVVATPLYDSKGPLEASSRIIEALQSAGIYKDVPIRKVSVLSPNDNLVKTLAEDIKGRTEGAIHIVGYDQNKPNHKKIYSVIFAPFTGPGGAVPAQHFTGLGALRKFLEELLHIRKTSVDEAWAELVRKGTTSIFNVQLTNREAKKLKLA
;
A
#
# COMPACT_ATOMS: atom_id res chain seq x y z
N MET A 1 -7.43 8.94 14.45
CA MET A 1 -6.88 7.61 14.13
C MET A 1 -7.16 7.38 12.66
N ASP A 2 -6.13 7.42 11.83
CA ASP A 2 -6.25 7.40 10.37
C ASP A 2 -6.86 6.09 9.88
N LYS A 3 -8.15 6.12 9.52
CA LYS A 3 -8.79 5.00 8.83
C LYS A 3 -8.20 4.91 7.42
N ALA A 4 -7.69 3.73 7.06
CA ALA A 4 -7.34 3.28 5.70
C ALA A 4 -5.92 3.50 5.14
N THR A 5 -4.91 3.97 5.89
CA THR A 5 -3.53 3.95 5.35
C THR A 5 -2.85 2.66 5.79
N LEU A 6 -2.41 1.84 4.84
CA LEU A 6 -1.61 0.64 5.15
C LEU A 6 -0.32 1.10 5.86
N VAL A 7 -0.08 0.61 7.08
CA VAL A 7 1.06 1.04 7.88
C VAL A 7 2.29 0.25 7.43
N LYS A 8 3.50 0.81 7.59
CA LYS A 8 4.76 0.12 7.27
C LYS A 8 4.84 -1.30 7.85
N SER A 9 4.24 -1.52 9.03
CA SER A 9 4.12 -2.84 9.65
C SER A 9 3.44 -3.85 8.76
N ASP A 10 2.42 -3.45 8.00
CA ASP A 10 1.61 -4.36 7.20
C ASP A 10 2.36 -4.78 5.92
N LEU A 11 3.13 -3.86 5.32
CA LEU A 11 4.02 -4.16 4.18
C LEU A 11 5.17 -5.10 4.57
N GLU A 12 5.82 -4.85 5.71
CA GLU A 12 6.87 -5.75 6.25
C GLU A 12 6.29 -7.12 6.60
N THR A 13 5.02 -7.15 7.01
CA THR A 13 4.30 -8.37 7.34
C THR A 13 3.98 -9.22 6.11
N GLU A 14 3.63 -8.61 4.97
CA GLU A 14 3.40 -9.31 3.70
C GLU A 14 4.63 -10.13 3.28
N GLY A 15 5.83 -9.54 3.35
CA GLY A 15 7.08 -10.23 3.04
C GLY A 15 7.37 -11.41 3.98
N ARG A 16 7.09 -11.26 5.27
CA ARG A 16 7.22 -12.35 6.25
C ARG A 16 6.23 -13.48 5.99
N VAL A 17 5.00 -13.16 5.60
CA VAL A 17 3.98 -14.15 5.23
C VAL A 17 4.41 -14.94 4.00
N LEU A 18 4.82 -14.26 2.93
CA LEU A 18 5.30 -14.92 1.71
C LEU A 18 6.46 -15.87 2.00
N GLU A 19 7.40 -15.45 2.84
CA GLU A 19 8.54 -16.27 3.23
C GLU A 19 8.11 -17.49 4.07
N ALA A 20 7.15 -17.35 4.98
CA ALA A 20 6.59 -18.47 5.74
C ALA A 20 5.89 -19.49 4.83
N LEU A 21 5.06 -19.02 3.90
CA LEU A 21 4.35 -19.87 2.92
C LEU A 21 5.34 -20.59 1.99
N ARG A 22 6.39 -19.89 1.56
CA ARG A 22 7.48 -20.47 0.76
C ARG A 22 8.20 -21.60 1.50
N ARG A 23 8.54 -21.42 2.78
CA ARG A 23 9.16 -22.46 3.62
C ARG A 23 8.25 -23.67 3.81
N ALA A 24 6.94 -23.44 3.94
CA ALA A 24 5.93 -24.49 4.00
C ALA A 24 5.65 -25.16 2.64
N ARG A 25 6.33 -24.73 1.56
CA ARG A 25 6.12 -25.20 0.18
C ARG A 25 4.68 -25.04 -0.29
N ILE A 26 3.98 -24.01 0.19
CA ILE A 26 2.63 -23.66 -0.25
C ILE A 26 2.77 -22.81 -1.53
N PRO A 27 2.19 -23.26 -2.67
CA PRO A 27 2.20 -22.44 -3.87
C PRO A 27 1.28 -21.24 -3.69
N VAL A 28 1.80 -20.03 -3.93
CA VAL A 28 1.04 -18.78 -3.82
C VAL A 28 1.01 -18.12 -5.19
N THR A 29 -0.17 -17.77 -5.67
CA THR A 29 -0.37 -17.03 -6.92
C THR A 29 -0.40 -15.53 -6.67
N LEU A 30 -0.98 -15.10 -5.56
CA LEU A 30 -1.07 -13.71 -5.13
C LEU A 30 -1.10 -13.67 -3.60
N CYS A 31 -0.37 -12.74 -3.00
CA CYS A 31 -0.49 -12.40 -1.58
C CYS A 31 -0.50 -10.89 -1.50
N ASP A 32 -1.59 -10.30 -1.02
CA ASP A 32 -1.74 -8.86 -1.00
C ASP A 32 -2.75 -8.39 0.05
N TRP A 33 -2.55 -7.19 0.60
CA TRP A 33 -3.49 -6.55 1.52
C TRP A 33 -4.60 -5.83 0.77
N ASP A 34 -5.84 -6.22 1.01
CA ASP A 34 -7.05 -5.62 0.46
C ASP A 34 -7.88 -4.92 1.54
N TYR A 35 -8.37 -3.72 1.25
CA TYR A 35 -9.20 -2.97 2.18
C TYR A 35 -10.67 -3.33 1.96
N VAL A 36 -11.31 -3.88 2.99
CA VAL A 36 -12.72 -4.29 2.96
C VAL A 36 -13.57 -3.16 3.54
N PRO A 37 -14.29 -2.37 2.70
CA PRO A 37 -15.00 -1.18 3.17
C PRO A 37 -16.11 -1.48 4.18
N GLU A 38 -16.77 -2.63 4.06
CA GLU A 38 -17.91 -3.04 4.90
C GLU A 38 -17.55 -3.15 6.38
N ILE A 39 -16.30 -3.52 6.67
CA ILE A 39 -15.79 -3.69 8.04
C ILE A 39 -14.68 -2.68 8.37
N GLU A 40 -14.35 -1.78 7.44
CA GLU A 40 -13.28 -0.79 7.56
C GLU A 40 -11.91 -1.38 7.96
N GLU A 41 -11.61 -2.59 7.53
CA GLU A 41 -10.37 -3.30 7.88
C GLU A 41 -9.60 -3.77 6.64
N TRP A 42 -8.27 -3.74 6.75
CA TRP A 42 -7.37 -4.43 5.82
C TRP A 42 -7.36 -5.93 6.09
N GLN A 43 -7.55 -6.73 5.06
CA GLN A 43 -7.42 -8.18 5.04
C GLN A 43 -6.30 -8.62 4.10
N LEU A 44 -5.51 -9.58 4.55
CA LEU A 44 -4.50 -10.24 3.73
C LEU A 44 -5.16 -11.31 2.87
N VAL A 45 -5.22 -11.06 1.57
CA VAL A 45 -5.67 -12.03 0.57
C VAL A 45 -4.50 -12.93 0.19
N VAL A 46 -4.69 -14.25 0.29
CA VAL A 46 -3.73 -15.25 -0.17
C VAL A 46 -4.42 -16.17 -1.18
N ALA A 47 -4.08 -16.00 -2.45
CA ALA A 47 -4.56 -16.85 -3.52
C ALA A 47 -3.63 -18.05 -3.73
N THR A 48 -4.19 -19.26 -3.70
CA THR A 48 -3.40 -20.50 -3.85
C THR A 48 -4.13 -21.56 -4.68
N PRO A 49 -3.44 -22.26 -5.61
CA PRO A 49 -4.01 -23.41 -6.30
C PRO A 49 -4.42 -24.57 -5.37
N LEU A 50 -3.96 -24.56 -4.11
CA LEU A 50 -4.43 -25.51 -3.10
C LEU A 50 -5.93 -25.37 -2.84
N TYR A 51 -6.49 -24.17 -2.98
CA TYR A 51 -7.91 -23.93 -2.79
C TYR A 51 -8.75 -24.79 -3.76
N ASP A 52 -8.37 -24.82 -5.03
CA ASP A 52 -9.08 -25.58 -6.08
C ASP A 52 -8.79 -27.08 -6.00
N SER A 53 -7.55 -27.46 -5.67
CA SER A 53 -7.10 -28.85 -5.71
C SER A 53 -7.34 -29.66 -4.43
N LYS A 54 -7.45 -28.99 -3.28
CA LYS A 54 -7.64 -29.60 -1.96
C LYS A 54 -8.89 -29.12 -1.24
N GLY A 55 -9.52 -28.06 -1.73
CA GLY A 55 -10.69 -27.45 -1.15
C GLY A 55 -10.37 -26.32 -0.17
N PRO A 56 -11.36 -25.46 0.14
CA PRO A 56 -11.17 -24.24 0.92
C PRO A 56 -10.63 -24.48 2.34
N LEU A 57 -11.15 -25.51 3.02
CA LEU A 57 -10.83 -25.79 4.42
C LEU A 57 -9.38 -26.26 4.58
N GLU A 58 -8.94 -27.18 3.71
CA GLU A 58 -7.58 -27.71 3.73
C GLU A 58 -6.56 -26.62 3.34
N ALA A 59 -6.87 -25.82 2.32
CA ALA A 59 -6.01 -24.70 1.91
C ALA A 59 -5.85 -23.67 3.04
N SER A 60 -6.96 -23.31 3.69
CA SER A 60 -6.95 -22.38 4.83
C SER A 60 -6.16 -22.94 6.01
N SER A 61 -6.36 -24.22 6.35
CA SER A 61 -5.67 -24.86 7.48
C SER A 61 -4.16 -24.86 7.27
N ARG A 62 -3.68 -25.23 6.07
CA ARG A 62 -2.24 -25.23 5.75
C ARG A 62 -1.61 -23.84 5.83
N ILE A 63 -2.31 -22.82 5.35
CA ILE A 63 -1.84 -21.43 5.45
C ILE A 63 -1.75 -21.01 6.91
N ILE A 64 -2.80 -21.28 7.69
CA ILE A 64 -2.84 -20.95 9.12
C ILE A 64 -1.69 -21.63 9.88
N GLU A 65 -1.46 -22.92 9.65
CA GLU A 65 -0.38 -23.69 10.26
C GLU A 65 1.00 -23.12 9.89
N ALA A 66 1.20 -22.73 8.63
CA ALA A 66 2.45 -22.11 8.19
C ALA A 66 2.69 -20.76 8.90
N LEU A 67 1.66 -19.92 9.02
CA LEU A 67 1.73 -18.64 9.72
C LEU A 67 1.98 -18.80 11.23
N GLN A 68 1.33 -19.79 11.85
CA GLN A 68 1.53 -20.13 13.27
C GLN A 68 2.96 -20.63 13.52
N SER A 69 3.45 -21.55 12.69
CA SER A 69 4.81 -22.10 12.78
C SER A 69 5.88 -21.03 12.62
N ALA A 70 5.61 -20.00 11.82
CA ALA A 70 6.48 -18.85 11.64
C ALA A 70 6.35 -17.77 12.74
N GLY A 71 5.44 -17.94 13.70
CA GLY A 71 5.20 -16.97 14.78
C GLY A 71 4.58 -15.64 14.32
N ILE A 72 3.97 -15.61 13.12
CA ILE A 72 3.43 -14.38 12.49
C ILE A 72 2.03 -14.04 13.04
N TYR A 73 1.41 -14.94 13.80
CA TYR A 73 0.05 -14.81 14.32
C TYR A 73 -0.23 -13.51 15.09
N LYS A 74 0.79 -12.95 15.76
CA LYS A 74 0.66 -11.68 16.50
C LYS A 74 0.53 -10.47 15.57
N ASP A 75 1.08 -10.58 14.36
CA ASP A 75 1.14 -9.51 13.36
C ASP A 75 -0.03 -9.63 12.36
N VAL A 76 -0.42 -10.87 12.00
CA VAL A 76 -1.61 -11.16 11.18
C VAL A 76 -2.51 -12.16 11.89
N PRO A 77 -3.55 -11.69 12.60
CA PRO A 77 -4.58 -12.56 13.15
C PRO A 77 -5.30 -13.32 12.02
N ILE A 78 -5.62 -14.61 12.22
CA ILE A 78 -6.32 -15.45 11.21
C ILE A 78 -7.57 -14.75 10.64
N ARG A 79 -8.32 -14.03 11.49
CA ARG A 79 -9.55 -13.32 11.07
C ARG A 79 -9.33 -12.30 9.95
N LYS A 80 -8.08 -11.87 9.74
CA LYS A 80 -7.68 -10.94 8.69
C LYS A 80 -7.11 -11.67 7.46
N VAL A 81 -7.05 -13.00 7.44
CA VAL A 81 -6.51 -13.77 6.32
C VAL A 81 -7.65 -14.37 5.52
N SER A 82 -7.73 -13.98 4.25
CA SER A 82 -8.72 -14.48 3.29
C SER A 82 -8.01 -15.36 2.27
N VAL A 83 -8.28 -16.67 2.32
CA VAL A 83 -7.68 -17.65 1.40
C VAL A 83 -8.64 -17.88 0.23
N LEU A 84 -8.18 -17.65 -0.98
CA LEU A 84 -9.03 -17.66 -2.18
C LEU A 84 -8.44 -18.54 -3.30
N SER A 85 -9.32 -18.90 -4.24
CA SER A 85 -8.93 -19.49 -5.51
C SER A 85 -8.21 -18.45 -6.39
N PRO A 86 -7.17 -18.84 -7.15
CA PRO A 86 -6.62 -18.00 -8.23
C PRO A 86 -7.67 -17.58 -9.27
N ASN A 87 -8.77 -18.31 -9.38
CA ASN A 87 -9.86 -18.04 -10.31
C ASN A 87 -10.93 -17.08 -9.77
N ASP A 88 -10.84 -16.69 -8.50
CA ASP A 88 -11.75 -15.76 -7.85
C ASP A 88 -11.71 -14.36 -8.51
N ASN A 89 -12.87 -13.71 -8.62
CA ASN A 89 -12.98 -12.41 -9.28
C ASN A 89 -12.22 -11.30 -8.54
N LEU A 90 -12.17 -11.35 -7.21
CA LEU A 90 -11.37 -10.43 -6.41
C LEU A 90 -9.88 -10.62 -6.75
N VAL A 91 -9.40 -11.87 -6.77
CA VAL A 91 -8.00 -12.18 -7.08
C VAL A 91 -7.61 -11.71 -8.48
N LYS A 92 -8.48 -11.89 -9.47
CA LYS A 92 -8.26 -11.39 -10.85
C LYS A 92 -8.16 -9.86 -10.89
N THR A 93 -9.10 -9.17 -10.24
CA THR A 93 -9.09 -7.71 -10.13
C THR A 93 -7.80 -7.20 -9.48
N LEU A 94 -7.39 -7.82 -8.37
CA LEU A 94 -6.14 -7.47 -7.68
C LEU A 94 -4.92 -7.72 -8.57
N ALA A 95 -4.88 -8.84 -9.28
CA ALA A 95 -3.78 -9.16 -10.20
C ALA A 95 -3.70 -8.16 -11.38
N GLU A 96 -4.82 -7.65 -11.87
CA GLU A 96 -4.86 -6.59 -12.89
C GLU A 96 -4.33 -5.27 -12.34
N ASP A 97 -4.74 -4.89 -11.13
CA ASP A 97 -4.29 -3.68 -10.45
C ASP A 97 -2.78 -3.65 -10.17
N ILE A 98 -2.16 -4.83 -10.00
CA ILE A 98 -0.70 -4.98 -9.83
C ILE A 98 0.05 -4.88 -11.17
N LYS A 99 -0.57 -5.30 -12.29
CA LYS A 99 0.07 -5.27 -13.62
C LYS A 99 0.08 -3.88 -14.23
N GLY A 100 -0.98 -3.11 -14.01
CA GLY A 100 -1.10 -1.76 -14.56
C GLY A 100 -0.21 -0.77 -13.81
N ARG A 101 0.87 -0.30 -14.46
CA ARG A 101 1.67 0.83 -13.98
C ARG A 101 1.29 2.10 -14.70
N THR A 102 1.10 3.16 -13.92
CA THR A 102 0.82 4.49 -14.42
C THR A 102 1.97 5.41 -14.03
N GLU A 103 2.49 6.14 -15.01
CA GLU A 103 3.48 7.18 -14.79
C GLU A 103 2.80 8.51 -14.53
N GLY A 104 3.33 9.28 -13.58
CA GLY A 104 2.77 10.56 -13.21
C GLY A 104 3.73 11.42 -12.39
N ALA A 105 3.16 12.46 -11.79
CA ALA A 105 3.84 13.35 -10.88
C ALA A 105 3.21 13.32 -9.49
N ILE A 106 4.05 13.39 -8.47
CA ILE A 106 3.62 13.67 -7.10
C ILE A 106 3.65 15.18 -6.91
N HIS A 107 2.49 15.82 -6.74
CA HIS A 107 2.42 17.24 -6.41
C HIS A 107 2.28 17.41 -4.91
N ILE A 108 3.06 18.35 -4.36
CA ILE A 108 3.08 18.64 -2.93
C ILE A 108 2.78 20.11 -2.72
N VAL A 109 1.79 20.39 -1.88
CA VAL A 109 1.40 21.75 -1.49
C VAL A 109 1.51 21.87 0.03
N GLY A 110 2.36 22.79 0.48
CA GLY A 110 2.48 23.17 1.88
C GLY A 110 1.47 24.25 2.23
N TYR A 111 0.67 24.02 3.27
CA TYR A 111 -0.20 25.02 3.86
C TYR A 111 0.51 25.62 5.06
N ASP A 112 0.85 26.90 4.96
CA ASP A 112 1.29 27.68 6.11
C ASP A 112 0.05 28.16 6.87
N GLN A 113 -0.24 27.55 8.00
CA GLN A 113 -1.20 28.14 8.93
C GLN A 113 -0.42 29.20 9.71
N ASN A 114 -0.74 30.47 9.50
CA ASN A 114 -0.18 31.68 10.14
C ASN A 114 -0.36 31.72 11.68
N LYS A 115 -0.18 30.59 12.38
CA LYS A 115 -0.29 30.44 13.81
C LYS A 115 1.07 29.98 14.36
N PRO A 116 1.66 30.69 15.33
CA PRO A 116 3.03 30.45 15.81
C PRO A 116 3.26 29.07 16.44
N ASN A 117 2.21 28.27 16.67
CA ASN A 117 2.28 26.95 17.31
C ASN A 117 1.73 25.79 16.45
N HIS A 118 1.39 26.01 15.17
CA HIS A 118 0.85 24.94 14.32
C HIS A 118 1.94 24.30 13.46
N LYS A 119 1.99 22.97 13.46
CA LYS A 119 2.84 22.21 12.56
C LYS A 119 2.35 22.39 11.12
N LYS A 120 3.27 22.67 10.19
CA LYS A 120 2.95 22.79 8.76
C LYS A 120 2.26 21.53 8.25
N ILE A 121 1.20 21.72 7.45
CA ILE A 121 0.44 20.62 6.84
C ILE A 121 0.82 20.58 5.36
N TYR A 122 1.08 19.39 4.85
CA TYR A 122 1.39 19.15 3.45
C TYR A 122 0.29 18.30 2.83
N SER A 123 -0.22 18.71 1.68
CA SER A 123 -1.10 17.88 0.84
C SER A 123 -0.29 17.28 -0.29
N VAL A 124 -0.49 15.99 -0.52
CA VAL A 124 0.19 15.20 -1.55
C VAL A 124 -0.86 14.56 -2.44
N ILE A 125 -0.72 14.75 -3.74
CA ILE A 125 -1.56 14.11 -4.77
C ILE A 125 -0.67 13.40 -5.78
N PHE A 126 -1.15 12.28 -6.33
CA PHE A 126 -0.57 11.66 -7.51
C PHE A 126 -1.39 12.04 -8.73
N ALA A 127 -0.75 12.68 -9.71
CA ALA A 127 -1.36 13.05 -10.97
C ALA A 127 -0.77 12.17 -12.09
N PRO A 128 -1.50 11.15 -12.57
CA PRO A 128 -1.06 10.33 -13.68
C PRO A 128 -1.01 11.16 -14.98
N PHE A 129 0.00 10.94 -15.83
CA PHE A 129 0.12 11.62 -17.13
C PHE A 129 -0.89 11.08 -18.16
N THR A 130 -1.34 9.85 -17.96
CA THR A 130 -2.29 9.15 -18.83
C THR A 130 -3.42 8.58 -18.00
N GLY A 131 -4.65 8.71 -18.48
CA GLY A 131 -5.83 8.16 -17.83
C GLY A 131 -7.03 9.09 -17.96
N PRO A 132 -8.22 8.66 -17.50
CA PRO A 132 -9.37 9.54 -17.39
C PRO A 132 -9.02 10.63 -16.37
N GLY A 133 -8.89 11.88 -16.82
CA GLY A 133 -8.70 13.02 -15.92
C GLY A 133 -9.82 13.11 -14.89
N GLY A 134 -9.57 13.73 -13.74
CA GLY A 134 -10.56 13.81 -12.68
C GLY A 134 -10.01 14.34 -11.36
N ALA A 135 -10.87 14.35 -10.34
CA ALA A 135 -10.45 14.64 -8.99
C ALA A 135 -9.55 13.51 -8.48
N VAL A 136 -8.34 13.85 -8.06
CA VAL A 136 -7.41 12.92 -7.41
C VAL A 136 -7.48 13.10 -5.90
N PRO A 137 -7.50 12.00 -5.12
CA PRO A 137 -7.49 12.11 -3.67
C PRO A 137 -6.18 12.74 -3.19
N ALA A 138 -6.27 13.47 -2.08
CA ALA A 138 -5.14 14.13 -1.45
C ALA A 138 -4.85 13.51 -0.09
N GLN A 139 -3.59 13.14 0.12
CA GLN A 139 -3.12 12.70 1.43
C GLN A 139 -2.47 13.86 2.18
N HIS A 140 -2.81 14.00 3.46
CA HIS A 140 -2.32 15.08 4.31
C HIS A 140 -1.27 14.59 5.31
N PHE A 141 -0.19 15.33 5.43
CA PHE A 141 0.92 15.04 6.35
C PHE A 141 1.17 16.23 7.26
N THR A 142 1.21 15.98 8.56
CA THR A 142 1.56 16.99 9.56
C THR A 142 3.04 16.92 9.85
N GLY A 143 3.77 17.96 9.45
CA GLY A 143 5.20 18.08 9.64
C GLY A 143 6.05 17.32 8.62
N LEU A 144 7.31 17.73 8.55
CA LEU A 144 8.22 17.33 7.47
C LEU A 144 8.75 15.92 7.57
N GLY A 145 9.00 15.45 8.78
CA GLY A 145 9.49 14.08 8.98
C GLY A 145 8.51 13.04 8.44
N ALA A 146 7.20 13.26 8.63
CA ALA A 146 6.16 12.35 8.13
C ALA A 146 6.10 12.34 6.59
N LEU A 147 6.12 13.51 5.96
CA LEU A 147 6.15 13.64 4.50
C LEU A 147 7.40 12.98 3.90
N ARG A 148 8.58 13.26 4.47
CA ARG A 148 9.84 12.70 3.98
C ARG A 148 9.85 11.18 4.05
N LYS A 149 9.40 10.62 5.18
CA LYS A 149 9.26 9.18 5.36
C LYS A 149 8.35 8.57 4.31
N PHE A 150 7.22 9.21 4.01
CA PHE A 150 6.30 8.74 2.98
C PHE A 150 6.95 8.72 1.58
N LEU A 151 7.61 9.81 1.18
CA LEU A 151 8.23 9.90 -0.14
C LEU A 151 9.39 8.89 -0.31
N GLU A 152 10.26 8.78 0.68
CA GLU A 152 11.47 7.94 0.59
C GLU A 152 11.18 6.46 0.87
N GLU A 153 10.39 6.15 1.90
CA GLU A 153 10.21 4.76 2.35
C GLU A 153 9.00 4.08 1.71
N LEU A 154 7.90 4.81 1.42
CA LEU A 154 6.66 4.21 0.92
C LEU A 154 6.50 4.38 -0.59
N LEU A 155 6.87 5.54 -1.14
CA LEU A 155 6.89 5.76 -2.60
C LEU A 155 8.23 5.38 -3.25
N HIS A 156 9.23 4.99 -2.45
CA HIS A 156 10.57 4.63 -2.90
C HIS A 156 11.24 5.69 -3.79
N ILE A 157 10.91 6.96 -3.59
CA ILE A 157 11.50 8.07 -4.34
C ILE A 157 12.94 8.25 -3.86
N ARG A 158 13.85 8.45 -4.80
CA ARG A 158 15.27 8.66 -4.51
C ARG A 158 15.44 9.88 -3.60
N LYS A 159 16.27 9.72 -2.57
CA LYS A 159 16.59 10.78 -1.59
C LYS A 159 16.98 12.10 -2.25
N THR A 160 17.75 12.06 -3.33
CA THR A 160 18.16 13.26 -4.08
C THR A 160 16.97 14.03 -4.64
N SER A 161 15.99 13.34 -5.24
CA SER A 161 14.77 13.97 -5.76
C SER A 161 13.90 14.54 -4.65
N VAL A 162 13.87 13.88 -3.48
CA VAL A 162 13.18 14.39 -2.29
C VAL A 162 13.86 15.64 -1.74
N ASP A 163 15.19 15.68 -1.72
CA ASP A 163 15.98 16.84 -1.26
C ASP A 163 15.82 18.05 -2.20
N GLU A 164 15.78 17.83 -3.52
CA GLU A 164 15.49 18.88 -4.52
C GLU A 164 14.07 19.44 -4.39
N ALA A 165 13.08 18.55 -4.32
CA ALA A 165 11.68 18.92 -4.11
C ALA A 165 11.51 19.69 -2.80
N TRP A 166 12.25 19.29 -1.76
CA TRP A 166 12.26 19.97 -0.47
C TRP A 166 12.74 21.41 -0.56
N ALA A 167 13.88 21.64 -1.22
CA ALA A 167 14.42 22.99 -1.43
C ALA A 167 13.41 23.90 -2.17
N GLU A 168 12.68 23.34 -3.15
CA GLU A 168 11.62 24.07 -3.83
C GLU A 168 10.40 24.34 -2.93
N LEU A 169 9.95 23.34 -2.16
CA LEU A 169 8.78 23.44 -1.29
C LEU A 169 8.97 24.51 -0.22
N VAL A 170 10.17 24.65 0.35
CA VAL A 170 10.51 25.73 1.30
C VAL A 170 10.42 27.11 0.63
N ARG A 171 10.89 27.21 -0.61
CA ARG A 171 10.97 28.49 -1.34
C ARG A 171 9.62 28.96 -1.88
N LYS A 172 8.81 28.04 -2.41
CA LYS A 172 7.59 28.35 -3.17
C LYS A 172 6.30 27.97 -2.43
N GLY A 173 6.39 27.15 -1.38
CA GLY A 173 5.22 26.54 -0.75
C GLY A 173 4.60 25.39 -1.55
N THR A 174 5.09 25.11 -2.76
CA THR A 174 4.66 23.99 -3.60
C THR A 174 5.85 23.37 -4.35
N THR A 175 5.75 22.10 -4.71
CA THR A 175 6.73 21.41 -5.57
C THR A 175 6.09 20.22 -6.28
N SER A 176 6.79 19.62 -7.23
CA SER A 176 6.35 18.43 -7.96
C SER A 176 7.53 17.49 -8.20
N ILE A 177 7.34 16.20 -8.00
CA ILE A 177 8.31 15.15 -8.32
C ILE A 177 7.76 14.37 -9.52
N PHE A 178 8.46 14.42 -10.65
CA PHE A 178 8.03 13.80 -11.90
C PHE A 178 8.57 12.36 -12.05
N ASN A 179 8.03 11.65 -13.05
CA ASN A 179 8.42 10.29 -13.43
C ASN A 179 8.25 9.27 -12.29
N VAL A 180 7.23 9.49 -11.46
CA VAL A 180 6.84 8.54 -10.42
C VAL A 180 5.96 7.49 -11.08
N GLN A 181 6.35 6.23 -10.94
CA GLN A 181 5.57 5.10 -11.44
C GLN A 181 4.92 4.39 -10.27
N LEU A 182 3.60 4.30 -10.31
CA LEU A 182 2.81 3.53 -9.34
C LEU A 182 1.92 2.57 -10.08
N THR A 183 1.79 1.36 -9.54
CA THR A 183 0.67 0.51 -9.87
C THR A 183 -0.64 1.10 -9.34
N ASN A 184 -1.76 0.76 -9.95
CA ASN A 184 -3.07 1.13 -9.39
C ASN A 184 -3.21 0.64 -7.95
N ARG A 185 -2.64 -0.53 -7.65
CA ARG A 185 -2.65 -1.09 -6.30
C ARG A 185 -1.85 -0.25 -5.30
N GLU A 186 -0.63 0.15 -5.65
CA GLU A 186 0.20 1.01 -4.81
C GLU A 186 -0.48 2.36 -4.57
N ALA A 187 -1.03 2.98 -5.62
CA ALA A 187 -1.74 4.25 -5.49
C ALA A 187 -2.94 4.13 -4.51
N LYS A 188 -3.76 3.08 -4.61
CA LYS A 188 -4.87 2.81 -3.67
C LYS A 188 -4.37 2.60 -2.24
N LYS A 189 -3.34 1.76 -2.03
CA LYS A 189 -2.76 1.50 -0.70
C LYS A 189 -2.22 2.77 -0.03
N LEU A 190 -1.73 3.70 -0.82
CA LEU A 190 -1.20 4.98 -0.37
C LEU A 190 -2.26 6.10 -0.36
N LYS A 191 -3.54 5.81 -0.68
CA LYS A 191 -4.63 6.79 -0.81
C LYS A 191 -4.36 7.92 -1.81
N LEU A 192 -3.69 7.56 -2.89
CA LEU A 192 -3.38 8.44 -4.01
C LEU A 192 -4.28 8.16 -5.23
N ALA A 193 -5.16 7.15 -5.15
CA ALA A 193 -6.20 6.80 -6.13
C ALA A 193 -7.44 6.21 -5.42
#